data_AF-A0AAN7WSL5-F1
#
_entry.id   AF-A0AAN7WSL5-F1
#
_cell.length_a   1.000
_cell.length_b   1.000
_cell.length_c   1.000
_cell.angle_alpha   90.00
_cell.angle_beta   90.00
_cell.angle_gamma   90.00
#
_symmetry.space_group_name_H-M   'P 1'
#
loop_
_entity.id
_entity.type
_entity.pdbx_description
1 polymer ?
#
loop_
_entity_poly.entity_id
_entity_poly.type
_entity_poly.pdbx_seq_one_letter_code
_entity_poly.pdbx_strand_id
1 'polypeptide(L)'
;MAEEEKSVEPVKEKKELQIVKELVDDLYNFRDNYFETHSVEEAGRKQNDVAQEMEKTLKKLEEKEDQLKHKAEFLLQKGRCLNVSPDFSAVAEECLSRAVKLEPGLVEGWNTLGEQYWKKGDLTGAKNCFTGALQQSKNKVSLRNLSMVLRQLPTANSEDHNKHVMDSVVLAREAVQLDVTDGTSWYILGNANVSLFFTSGQKPQLSQQAMSAYAQSEKVERAASCYPELHYNRATLFQYEEMFGSALEGYSRAAALDPGWEDARVREKQLLEYLRKVTELLQNKGKVKARRLRTMLSNLSTSALGPCALPQFRSPTGRIGSLEPRTLSSLTHGHNAGVAALGKVVFSLASEGRMAFTFGMVDSEESCIVVMVYNTADSWGVLIGDTVVIPEPQLKRNGITHKDESFDFRSIRVDSPLLLIVNGKKQSVQSQIAASVSYTRQSE
;
A
#
# COMPACT_ATOMS: atom_id res chain seq x y z
N MET A 1 -36.54 14.85 -51.79
CA MET A 1 -36.69 13.55 -51.08
C MET A 1 -35.37 12.81 -50.93
N ALA A 2 -34.57 12.56 -51.98
CA ALA A 2 -33.28 11.84 -51.83
C ALA A 2 -32.14 12.63 -51.10
N GLU A 3 -32.20 13.96 -51.07
CA GLU A 3 -31.23 14.80 -50.33
C GLU A 3 -31.61 14.98 -48.85
N GLU A 4 -32.88 14.84 -48.48
CA GLU A 4 -33.31 14.86 -47.07
C GLU A 4 -32.97 13.55 -46.35
N GLU A 5 -33.14 12.39 -47.00
CA GLU A 5 -32.81 11.07 -46.41
C GLU A 5 -31.33 10.92 -46.04
N LYS A 6 -30.40 11.43 -46.89
CA LYS A 6 -28.95 11.41 -46.60
C LYS A 6 -28.53 12.32 -45.43
N SER A 7 -29.32 13.33 -45.10
CA SER A 7 -29.07 14.21 -43.95
C SER A 7 -29.57 13.62 -42.63
N VAL A 8 -30.55 12.69 -42.71
CA VAL A 8 -31.21 12.06 -41.56
C VAL A 8 -30.42 10.85 -41.04
N GLU A 9 -29.76 10.10 -41.93
CA GLU A 9 -28.93 8.94 -41.60
C GLU A 9 -27.79 9.24 -40.61
N PRO A 10 -26.93 10.26 -40.84
CA PRO A 10 -25.85 10.61 -39.93
C PRO A 10 -26.34 11.07 -38.56
N VAL A 11 -27.50 11.73 -38.52
CA VAL A 11 -28.14 12.20 -37.28
C VAL A 11 -28.72 11.04 -36.49
N LYS A 12 -29.33 10.06 -37.17
CA LYS A 12 -29.85 8.84 -36.55
C LYS A 12 -28.71 7.98 -36.00
N GLU A 13 -27.65 7.74 -36.77
CA GLU A 13 -26.46 7.01 -36.33
C GLU A 13 -25.83 7.65 -35.08
N LYS A 14 -25.66 8.98 -35.08
CA LYS A 14 -25.09 9.70 -33.93
C LYS A 14 -25.94 9.54 -32.67
N LYS A 15 -27.26 9.53 -32.80
CA LYS A 15 -28.17 9.25 -31.69
C LYS A 15 -28.04 7.82 -31.18
N GLU A 16 -27.89 6.84 -32.07
CA GLU A 16 -27.71 5.45 -31.65
C GLU A 16 -26.38 5.22 -30.94
N LEU A 17 -25.29 5.84 -31.41
CA LEU A 17 -24.00 5.80 -30.71
C LEU A 17 -24.07 6.45 -29.33
N GLN A 18 -24.82 7.56 -29.20
CA GLN A 18 -25.05 8.20 -27.91
C GLN A 18 -25.81 7.28 -26.94
N ILE A 19 -26.84 6.57 -27.41
CA ILE A 19 -27.58 5.59 -26.59
C ILE A 19 -26.66 4.44 -26.16
N VAL A 20 -25.84 3.92 -27.06
CA VAL A 20 -24.86 2.87 -26.74
C VAL A 20 -23.88 3.32 -25.66
N LYS A 21 -23.39 4.56 -25.76
CA LYS A 21 -22.52 5.15 -24.75
C LYS A 21 -23.21 5.29 -23.40
N GLU A 22 -24.42 5.83 -23.36
CA GLU A 22 -25.20 6.00 -22.12
C GLU A 22 -25.43 4.66 -21.40
N LEU A 23 -25.75 3.59 -22.15
CA LEU A 23 -25.89 2.24 -21.57
C LEU A 23 -24.61 1.74 -20.88
N VAL A 24 -23.45 2.05 -21.44
CA VAL A 24 -22.15 1.66 -20.86
C VAL A 24 -21.77 2.57 -19.71
N ASP A 25 -22.05 3.87 -19.79
CA ASP A 25 -21.82 4.81 -18.70
C ASP A 25 -22.69 4.45 -17.48
N ASP A 26 -23.95 4.04 -17.68
CA ASP A 26 -24.83 3.54 -16.62
C ASP A 26 -24.28 2.27 -15.95
N LEU A 27 -23.68 1.35 -16.72
CA LEU A 27 -23.03 0.14 -16.21
C LEU A 27 -21.81 0.47 -15.34
N TYR A 28 -20.97 1.41 -15.77
CA TYR A 28 -19.84 1.88 -14.96
C TYR A 28 -20.30 2.61 -13.70
N ASN A 29 -21.32 3.46 -13.81
CA ASN A 29 -21.93 4.14 -12.67
C ASN A 29 -22.49 3.13 -11.65
N PHE A 30 -23.15 2.06 -12.11
CA PHE A 30 -23.61 0.97 -11.26
C PHE A 30 -22.47 0.27 -10.52
N ARG A 31 -21.35 -0.02 -11.19
CA ARG A 31 -20.16 -0.65 -10.58
C ARG A 31 -19.47 0.26 -9.56
N ASP A 32 -19.24 1.50 -9.95
CA ASP A 32 -18.41 2.45 -9.20
C ASP A 32 -19.16 2.97 -7.97
N ASN A 33 -20.48 3.17 -8.09
CA ASN A 33 -21.36 3.64 -7.02
C ASN A 33 -22.23 2.52 -6.42
N TYR A 34 -21.81 1.25 -6.55
CA TYR A 34 -22.56 0.09 -6.07
C TYR A 34 -23.00 0.23 -4.59
N PHE A 35 -22.09 0.73 -3.74
CA PHE A 35 -22.32 0.90 -2.30
C PHE A 35 -23.13 2.16 -1.92
N GLU A 36 -23.55 2.97 -2.91
CA GLU A 36 -24.53 4.04 -2.66
C GLU A 36 -25.96 3.49 -2.59
N THR A 37 -26.20 2.35 -3.23
CA THR A 37 -27.52 1.70 -3.34
C THR A 37 -27.57 0.32 -2.66
N HIS A 38 -26.42 -0.29 -2.40
CA HIS A 38 -26.27 -1.58 -1.72
C HIS A 38 -25.46 -1.40 -0.43
N SER A 39 -25.82 -2.16 0.59
CA SER A 39 -25.13 -2.17 1.87
C SER A 39 -23.81 -2.98 1.79
N VAL A 40 -22.91 -2.78 2.76
CA VAL A 40 -21.60 -3.46 2.77
C VAL A 40 -21.76 -4.97 2.98
N GLU A 41 -22.82 -5.40 3.64
CA GLU A 41 -23.22 -6.79 3.81
C GLU A 41 -23.47 -7.48 2.46
N GLU A 42 -23.74 -6.72 1.41
CA GLU A 42 -24.00 -7.21 0.05
C GLU A 42 -22.73 -7.23 -0.82
N ALA A 43 -21.57 -6.80 -0.30
CA ALA A 43 -20.31 -6.71 -1.04
C ALA A 43 -19.92 -8.01 -1.77
N GLY A 44 -20.21 -9.17 -1.16
CA GLY A 44 -19.94 -10.48 -1.77
C GLY A 44 -20.75 -10.77 -3.05
N ARG A 45 -21.83 -10.01 -3.32
CA ARG A 45 -22.64 -10.12 -4.53
C ARG A 45 -22.22 -9.16 -5.63
N LYS A 46 -21.46 -8.10 -5.31
CA LYS A 46 -21.08 -7.02 -6.24
C LYS A 46 -20.55 -7.54 -7.57
N GLN A 47 -19.60 -8.47 -7.55
CA GLN A 47 -18.99 -8.98 -8.80
C GLN A 47 -20.01 -9.72 -9.68
N ASN A 48 -20.91 -10.49 -9.07
CA ASN A 48 -21.96 -11.20 -9.80
C ASN A 48 -23.01 -10.24 -10.34
N ASP A 49 -23.43 -9.24 -9.55
CA ASP A 49 -24.42 -8.25 -9.98
C ASP A 49 -23.87 -7.40 -11.14
N VAL A 50 -22.60 -6.98 -11.06
CA VAL A 50 -21.91 -6.26 -12.15
C VAL A 50 -21.80 -7.14 -13.40
N ALA A 51 -21.51 -8.44 -13.26
CA ALA A 51 -21.47 -9.36 -14.39
C ALA A 51 -22.86 -9.51 -15.05
N GLN A 52 -23.94 -9.58 -14.26
CA GLN A 52 -25.30 -9.65 -14.79
C GLN A 52 -25.71 -8.36 -15.51
N GLU A 53 -25.40 -7.18 -14.95
CA GLU A 53 -25.65 -5.91 -15.63
C GLU A 53 -24.80 -5.76 -16.90
N MET A 54 -23.55 -6.23 -16.88
CA MET A 54 -22.70 -6.31 -18.06
C MET A 54 -23.35 -7.13 -19.17
N GLU A 55 -23.82 -8.35 -18.87
CA GLU A 55 -24.47 -9.22 -19.85
C GLU A 55 -25.75 -8.59 -20.43
N LYS A 56 -26.56 -7.92 -19.59
CA LYS A 56 -27.75 -7.19 -20.06
C LYS A 56 -27.39 -6.04 -21.00
N THR A 57 -26.36 -5.27 -20.67
CA THR A 57 -25.86 -4.18 -21.50
C THR A 57 -25.28 -4.70 -22.80
N LEU A 58 -24.49 -5.78 -22.76
CA LEU A 58 -23.91 -6.40 -23.95
C LEU A 58 -24.98 -6.86 -24.94
N LYS A 59 -26.05 -7.50 -24.47
CA LYS A 59 -27.18 -7.89 -25.33
C LYS A 59 -27.81 -6.70 -26.08
N LYS A 60 -28.00 -5.56 -25.39
CA LYS A 60 -28.51 -4.34 -26.02
C LYS A 60 -27.54 -3.77 -27.06
N LEU A 61 -26.23 -3.90 -26.83
CA LEU A 61 -25.20 -3.51 -27.81
C LEU A 61 -25.21 -4.43 -29.04
N GLU A 62 -25.39 -5.74 -28.85
CA GLU A 62 -25.47 -6.73 -29.93
C GLU A 62 -26.65 -6.46 -30.89
N GLU A 63 -27.79 -5.98 -30.38
CA GLU A 63 -28.94 -5.54 -31.20
C GLU A 63 -28.59 -4.43 -32.20
N LYS A 64 -27.52 -3.66 -31.93
CA LYS A 64 -27.04 -2.55 -32.76
C LYS A 64 -25.79 -2.90 -33.56
N GLU A 65 -25.23 -4.09 -33.37
CA GLU A 65 -23.91 -4.45 -33.90
C GLU A 65 -23.86 -4.45 -35.43
N ASP A 66 -24.86 -5.00 -36.10
CA ASP A 66 -24.84 -5.07 -37.57
C ASP A 66 -24.81 -3.70 -38.24
N GLN A 67 -25.39 -2.69 -37.59
CA GLN A 67 -25.44 -1.32 -38.09
C GLN A 67 -24.18 -0.52 -37.73
N LEU A 68 -23.56 -0.79 -36.57
CA LEU A 68 -22.54 0.06 -35.98
C LEU A 68 -21.15 -0.57 -35.85
N LYS A 69 -20.95 -1.87 -36.16
CA LYS A 69 -19.69 -2.63 -35.96
C LYS A 69 -18.44 -2.07 -36.63
N HIS A 70 -18.59 -1.15 -37.57
CA HIS A 70 -17.48 -0.48 -38.27
C HIS A 70 -17.15 0.92 -37.70
N LYS A 71 -17.92 1.41 -36.72
CA LYS A 71 -17.69 2.71 -36.08
C LYS A 71 -16.73 2.53 -34.89
N ALA A 72 -15.71 3.39 -34.80
CA ALA A 72 -14.73 3.35 -33.71
C ALA A 72 -15.39 3.49 -32.33
N GLU A 73 -16.35 4.40 -32.20
CA GLU A 73 -17.11 4.63 -30.97
C GLU A 73 -17.88 3.37 -30.52
N PHE A 74 -18.56 2.66 -31.44
CA PHE A 74 -19.27 1.43 -31.07
C PHE A 74 -18.30 0.34 -30.58
N LEU A 75 -17.17 0.17 -31.27
CA LEU A 75 -16.13 -0.77 -30.85
C LEU A 75 -15.53 -0.40 -29.49
N LEU A 76 -15.34 0.90 -29.22
CA LEU A 76 -14.95 1.41 -27.91
C LEU A 76 -15.97 1.00 -26.85
N GLN A 77 -17.25 1.29 -27.06
CA GLN A 77 -18.29 1.03 -26.06
C GLN A 77 -18.48 -0.48 -25.82
N LYS A 78 -18.42 -1.32 -26.86
CA LYS A 78 -18.42 -2.78 -26.70
C LYS A 78 -17.19 -3.27 -25.91
N GLY A 79 -16.01 -2.71 -26.20
CA GLY A 79 -14.79 -2.98 -25.44
C GLY A 79 -14.88 -2.55 -23.97
N ARG A 80 -15.41 -1.35 -23.69
CA ARG A 80 -15.65 -0.84 -22.33
C ARG A 80 -16.62 -1.72 -21.56
N CYS A 81 -17.76 -2.10 -22.18
CA CYS A 81 -18.73 -2.99 -21.58
C CYS A 81 -18.07 -4.30 -21.09
N LEU A 82 -17.29 -4.95 -21.96
CA LEU A 82 -16.56 -6.17 -21.62
C LEU A 82 -15.39 -5.96 -20.64
N ASN A 83 -14.87 -4.73 -20.53
CA ASN A 83 -13.81 -4.34 -19.61
C ASN A 83 -14.32 -3.99 -18.20
N VAL A 84 -15.62 -4.02 -17.93
CA VAL A 84 -16.14 -3.72 -16.59
C VAL A 84 -15.72 -4.76 -15.55
N SER A 85 -15.60 -6.02 -15.96
CA SER A 85 -15.12 -7.15 -15.15
C SER A 85 -13.62 -7.03 -14.86
N PRO A 86 -13.11 -7.47 -13.69
CA PRO A 86 -11.67 -7.48 -13.40
C PRO A 86 -10.86 -8.38 -14.34
N ASP A 87 -11.49 -9.37 -14.98
CA ASP A 87 -10.81 -10.34 -15.83
C ASP A 87 -10.48 -9.80 -17.22
N PHE A 88 -9.43 -10.38 -17.82
CA PHE A 88 -9.04 -10.09 -19.21
C PHE A 88 -10.07 -10.65 -20.20
N SER A 89 -10.39 -9.86 -21.24
CA SER A 89 -11.29 -10.25 -22.32
C SER A 89 -10.60 -10.07 -23.68
N ALA A 90 -10.32 -11.19 -24.36
CA ALA A 90 -9.74 -11.17 -25.70
C ALA A 90 -10.64 -10.44 -26.72
N VAL A 91 -11.96 -10.52 -26.54
CA VAL A 91 -12.93 -9.81 -27.38
C VAL A 91 -12.86 -8.30 -27.14
N ALA A 92 -12.70 -7.87 -25.89
CA ALA A 92 -12.48 -6.45 -25.57
C ALA A 92 -11.18 -5.95 -26.20
N GLU A 93 -10.07 -6.69 -26.05
CA GLU A 93 -8.78 -6.36 -26.67
C GLU A 93 -8.91 -6.19 -28.19
N GLU A 94 -9.62 -7.10 -28.87
CA GLU A 94 -9.83 -7.01 -30.33
C GLU A 94 -10.65 -5.77 -30.72
N CYS A 95 -11.79 -5.54 -30.05
CA CYS A 95 -12.66 -4.40 -30.30
C CYS A 95 -11.89 -3.08 -30.11
N LEU A 96 -11.17 -2.94 -28.99
CA LEU A 96 -10.44 -1.73 -28.64
C LEU A 96 -9.23 -1.50 -29.57
N SER A 97 -8.50 -2.57 -29.92
CA SER A 97 -7.41 -2.51 -30.89
C SER A 97 -7.88 -2.05 -32.26
N ARG A 98 -9.09 -2.48 -32.68
CA ARG A 98 -9.71 -1.99 -33.92
C ARG A 98 -10.17 -0.54 -33.79
N ALA A 99 -10.76 -0.15 -32.66
CA ALA A 99 -11.21 1.22 -32.41
C ALA A 99 -10.06 2.23 -32.56
N VAL A 100 -8.93 2.00 -31.88
CA VAL A 100 -7.77 2.92 -31.94
C VAL A 100 -7.05 2.91 -33.29
N LYS A 101 -7.22 1.87 -34.11
CA LYS A 101 -6.73 1.84 -35.50
C LYS A 101 -7.60 2.67 -36.43
N LEU A 102 -8.91 2.62 -36.25
CA LEU A 102 -9.87 3.42 -37.03
C LEU A 102 -9.78 4.90 -36.66
N GLU A 103 -9.60 5.19 -35.37
CA GLU A 103 -9.50 6.55 -34.85
C GLU A 103 -8.33 6.65 -33.84
N PRO A 104 -7.10 6.94 -34.33
CA PRO A 104 -5.93 7.05 -33.46
C PRO A 104 -6.01 8.14 -32.39
N GLY A 105 -6.85 9.16 -32.60
CA GLY A 105 -7.11 10.23 -31.62
C GLY A 105 -8.06 9.84 -30.49
N LEU A 106 -8.63 8.63 -30.50
CA LEU A 106 -9.59 8.16 -29.50
C LEU A 106 -8.89 7.81 -28.18
N VAL A 107 -8.63 8.83 -27.36
CA VAL A 107 -7.92 8.73 -26.07
C VAL A 107 -8.51 7.69 -25.14
N GLU A 108 -9.84 7.63 -25.03
CA GLU A 108 -10.54 6.65 -24.20
C GLU A 108 -10.27 5.21 -24.67
N GLY A 109 -10.25 4.97 -25.98
CA GLY A 109 -9.89 3.67 -26.56
C GLY A 109 -8.49 3.21 -26.21
N TRP A 110 -7.51 4.13 -26.24
CA TRP A 110 -6.15 3.82 -25.78
C TRP A 110 -6.10 3.49 -24.28
N ASN A 111 -6.84 4.23 -23.46
CA ASN A 111 -6.88 3.98 -22.02
C ASN A 111 -7.53 2.62 -21.70
N THR A 112 -8.69 2.33 -22.27
CA THR A 112 -9.38 1.05 -22.04
C THR A 112 -8.57 -0.13 -22.61
N LEU A 113 -7.87 0.05 -23.74
CA LEU A 113 -6.96 -0.97 -24.26
C LEU A 113 -5.76 -1.21 -23.32
N GLY A 114 -5.21 -0.15 -22.74
CA GLY A 114 -4.15 -0.24 -21.74
C GLY A 114 -4.59 -1.01 -20.48
N GLU A 115 -5.83 -0.80 -20.02
CA GLU A 115 -6.42 -1.57 -18.91
C GLU A 115 -6.58 -3.05 -19.25
N GLN A 116 -6.93 -3.40 -20.49
CA GLN A 116 -6.96 -4.81 -20.93
C GLN A 116 -5.57 -5.44 -20.91
N TYR A 117 -4.53 -4.75 -21.39
CA TYR A 117 -3.16 -5.24 -21.29
C TYR A 117 -2.70 -5.39 -19.83
N TRP A 118 -3.11 -4.48 -18.94
CA TRP A 118 -2.87 -4.60 -17.50
C TRP A 118 -3.48 -5.89 -16.91
N LYS A 119 -4.76 -6.15 -17.23
CA LYS A 119 -5.46 -7.38 -16.82
C LYS A 119 -4.81 -8.65 -17.38
N LYS A 120 -4.34 -8.58 -18.63
CA LYS A 120 -3.54 -9.64 -19.29
C LYS A 120 -2.17 -9.87 -18.63
N GLY A 121 -1.69 -8.91 -17.85
CA GLY A 121 -0.35 -8.92 -17.24
C GLY A 121 0.75 -8.40 -18.16
N ASP A 122 0.42 -7.88 -19.34
CA ASP A 122 1.35 -7.23 -20.26
C ASP A 122 1.54 -5.76 -19.88
N LEU A 123 2.39 -5.52 -18.90
CA LEU A 123 2.68 -4.18 -18.39
C LEU A 123 3.36 -3.29 -19.44
N THR A 124 4.09 -3.88 -20.40
CA THR A 124 4.72 -3.14 -21.49
C THR A 124 3.66 -2.66 -22.49
N GLY A 125 2.74 -3.54 -22.88
CA GLY A 125 1.58 -3.19 -23.70
C GLY A 125 0.72 -2.09 -23.07
N ALA A 126 0.45 -2.20 -21.76
CA ALA A 126 -0.27 -1.18 -21.00
C ALA A 126 0.45 0.18 -21.03
N LYS A 127 1.76 0.20 -20.72
CA LYS A 127 2.59 1.41 -20.77
C LYS A 127 2.52 2.09 -22.14
N ASN A 128 2.64 1.30 -23.21
CA ASN A 128 2.63 1.81 -24.58
C ASN A 128 1.28 2.45 -24.92
N CYS A 129 0.17 1.84 -24.50
CA CYS A 129 -1.17 2.39 -24.71
C CYS A 129 -1.38 3.72 -23.98
N PHE A 130 -1.04 3.80 -22.68
CA PHE A 130 -1.20 5.05 -21.92
C PHE A 130 -0.26 6.16 -22.43
N THR A 131 0.94 5.80 -22.87
CA THR A 131 1.85 6.76 -23.51
C THR A 131 1.29 7.25 -24.85
N GLY A 132 0.74 6.36 -25.66
CA GLY A 132 0.06 6.70 -26.92
C GLY A 132 -1.12 7.64 -26.70
N ALA A 133 -1.95 7.38 -25.68
CA ALA A 133 -3.05 8.27 -25.29
C ALA A 133 -2.56 9.69 -24.96
N LEU A 134 -1.47 9.81 -24.18
CA LEU A 134 -0.87 11.09 -23.82
C LEU A 134 -0.25 11.85 -25.00
N GLN A 135 0.18 11.15 -26.05
CA GLN A 135 0.64 11.78 -27.29
C GLN A 135 -0.51 12.42 -28.08
N GLN A 136 -1.72 11.89 -27.96
CA GLN A 136 -2.91 12.47 -28.60
C GLN A 136 -3.45 13.65 -27.80
N SER A 137 -3.62 13.47 -26.49
CA SER A 137 -4.08 14.54 -25.60
C SER A 137 -3.72 14.25 -24.15
N LYS A 138 -3.23 15.28 -23.45
CA LYS A 138 -2.98 15.19 -22.01
C LYS A 138 -4.30 15.04 -21.27
N ASN A 139 -4.43 13.96 -20.50
CA ASN A 139 -5.65 13.62 -19.77
C ASN A 139 -5.35 12.89 -18.45
N LYS A 140 -6.23 13.02 -17.45
CA LYS A 140 -6.01 12.45 -16.11
C LYS A 140 -6.00 10.92 -16.09
N VAL A 141 -6.82 10.26 -16.91
CA VAL A 141 -6.93 8.78 -16.94
C VAL A 141 -5.59 8.16 -17.32
N SER A 142 -4.98 8.59 -18.42
CA SER A 142 -3.69 8.07 -18.87
C SER A 142 -2.56 8.35 -17.88
N LEU A 143 -2.55 9.54 -17.25
CA LEU A 143 -1.54 9.90 -16.25
C LEU A 143 -1.63 8.99 -15.01
N ARG A 144 -2.84 8.74 -14.49
CA ARG A 144 -3.09 7.82 -13.37
C ARG A 144 -2.65 6.40 -13.72
N ASN A 145 -3.12 5.87 -14.84
CA ASN A 145 -2.87 4.49 -15.21
C ASN A 145 -1.38 4.27 -15.54
N LEU A 146 -0.71 5.25 -16.16
CA LEU A 146 0.73 5.19 -16.38
C LEU A 146 1.51 5.25 -15.05
N SER A 147 1.06 6.05 -14.08
CA SER A 147 1.62 6.05 -12.73
C SER A 147 1.55 4.67 -12.08
N MET A 148 0.40 3.99 -12.14
CA MET A 148 0.23 2.61 -11.66
C MET A 148 1.20 1.65 -12.34
N VAL A 149 1.24 1.68 -13.69
CA VAL A 149 2.10 0.80 -14.48
C VAL A 149 3.57 0.96 -14.13
N LEU A 150 4.08 2.19 -14.03
CA LEU A 150 5.49 2.42 -13.76
C LEU A 150 5.95 1.77 -12.45
N ARG A 151 5.11 1.76 -11.41
CA ARG A 151 5.47 1.14 -10.13
C ARG A 151 5.52 -0.38 -10.15
N GLN A 152 4.79 -1.01 -11.07
CA GLN A 152 4.74 -2.46 -11.23
C GLN A 152 5.69 -2.99 -12.32
N LEU A 153 6.27 -2.12 -13.16
CA LEU A 153 7.13 -2.55 -14.25
C LEU A 153 8.35 -3.32 -13.72
N PRO A 154 8.61 -4.53 -14.24
CA PRO A 154 9.84 -5.24 -13.96
C PRO A 154 11.04 -4.41 -14.41
N THR A 155 12.07 -4.37 -13.59
CA THR A 155 13.31 -3.63 -13.86
C THR A 155 14.51 -4.53 -13.61
N ALA A 156 15.61 -4.30 -14.33
CA ALA A 156 16.81 -5.11 -14.21
C ALA A 156 17.61 -4.81 -12.94
N ASN A 157 17.47 -3.60 -12.40
CA ASN A 157 18.20 -3.12 -11.23
C ASN A 157 17.33 -2.16 -10.39
N SER A 158 17.76 -1.91 -9.16
CA SER A 158 17.04 -1.05 -8.21
C SER A 158 17.04 0.43 -8.61
N GLU A 159 17.99 0.89 -9.42
CA GLU A 159 18.09 2.30 -9.81
C GLU A 159 17.00 2.67 -10.82
N ASP A 160 16.78 1.80 -11.81
CA ASP A 160 15.67 1.89 -12.76
C ASP A 160 14.32 1.81 -12.06
N HIS A 161 14.17 0.92 -11.07
CA HIS A 161 12.96 0.84 -10.25
C HIS A 161 12.70 2.15 -9.51
N ASN A 162 13.70 2.69 -8.84
CA ASN A 162 13.59 3.95 -8.09
C ASN A 162 13.20 5.10 -9.01
N LYS A 163 13.76 5.16 -10.22
CA LYS A 163 13.40 6.14 -11.23
C LYS A 163 11.93 6.01 -11.65
N HIS A 164 11.48 4.80 -11.98
CA HIS A 164 10.07 4.56 -12.31
C HIS A 164 9.12 4.98 -11.18
N VAL A 165 9.48 4.71 -9.92
CA VAL A 165 8.68 5.14 -8.77
C VAL A 165 8.65 6.67 -8.65
N MET A 166 9.77 7.36 -8.84
CA MET A 166 9.80 8.83 -8.87
C MET A 166 8.93 9.39 -10.01
N ASP A 167 9.07 8.87 -11.22
CA ASP A 167 8.27 9.27 -12.38
C ASP A 167 6.77 9.02 -12.14
N SER A 168 6.42 7.93 -11.45
CA SER A 168 5.02 7.63 -11.10
C SER A 168 4.40 8.72 -10.20
N VAL A 169 5.17 9.29 -9.27
CA VAL A 169 4.69 10.37 -8.39
C VAL A 169 4.48 11.65 -9.18
N VAL A 170 5.35 11.95 -10.13
CA VAL A 170 5.19 13.10 -11.04
C VAL A 170 3.87 12.97 -11.82
N LEU A 171 3.66 11.83 -12.47
CA LEU A 171 2.44 11.58 -13.25
C LEU A 171 1.17 11.64 -12.40
N ALA A 172 1.17 11.06 -11.20
CA ALA A 172 0.03 11.11 -10.30
C ALA A 172 -0.28 12.54 -9.83
N ARG A 173 0.75 13.35 -9.55
CA ARG A 173 0.57 14.77 -9.23
C ARG A 173 0.01 15.56 -10.40
N GLU A 174 0.48 15.29 -11.61
CA GLU A 174 -0.07 15.92 -12.82
C GLU A 174 -1.54 15.55 -13.03
N ALA A 175 -1.94 14.30 -12.76
CA ALA A 175 -3.35 13.89 -12.82
C ALA A 175 -4.22 14.70 -11.85
N VAL A 176 -3.78 14.85 -10.60
CA VAL A 176 -4.45 15.69 -9.59
C VAL A 176 -4.51 17.16 -10.02
N GLN A 177 -3.46 17.69 -10.67
CA GLN A 177 -3.45 19.07 -11.14
C GLN A 177 -4.45 19.32 -12.27
N LEU A 178 -4.75 18.32 -13.10
CA LEU A 178 -5.80 18.43 -14.13
C LEU A 178 -7.20 18.47 -13.51
N ASP A 179 -7.42 17.77 -12.40
CA ASP A 179 -8.69 17.76 -11.69
C ASP A 179 -8.50 17.44 -10.20
N VAL A 180 -8.54 18.49 -9.37
CA VAL A 180 -8.36 18.38 -7.92
C VAL A 180 -9.57 17.77 -7.21
N THR A 181 -10.69 17.59 -7.91
CA THR A 181 -11.92 16.98 -7.38
C THR A 181 -12.04 15.49 -7.70
N ASP A 182 -11.11 14.95 -8.50
CA ASP A 182 -11.05 13.53 -8.85
C ASP A 182 -10.46 12.71 -7.70
N GLY A 183 -11.32 11.98 -6.96
CA GLY A 183 -10.90 11.15 -5.83
C GLY A 183 -9.89 10.09 -6.24
N THR A 184 -10.08 9.47 -7.40
CA THR A 184 -9.17 8.46 -7.96
C THR A 184 -7.75 9.02 -8.17
N SER A 185 -7.58 10.25 -8.67
CA SER A 185 -6.25 10.88 -8.83
C SER A 185 -5.53 11.03 -7.50
N TRP A 186 -6.24 11.46 -6.45
CA TRP A 186 -5.68 11.55 -5.10
C TRP A 186 -5.31 10.19 -4.52
N TYR A 187 -6.15 9.18 -4.74
CA TYR A 187 -5.86 7.80 -4.35
C TYR A 187 -4.57 7.28 -5.00
N ILE A 188 -4.43 7.44 -6.33
CA ILE A 188 -3.24 7.03 -7.07
C ILE A 188 -1.99 7.81 -6.61
N LEU A 189 -2.13 9.10 -6.27
CA LEU A 189 -1.04 9.86 -5.67
C LEU A 189 -0.65 9.32 -4.29
N GLY A 190 -1.62 8.85 -3.50
CA GLY A 190 -1.40 8.10 -2.27
C GLY A 190 -0.51 6.89 -2.51
N ASN A 191 -0.92 5.97 -3.39
CA ASN A 191 -0.14 4.77 -3.75
C ASN A 191 1.27 5.12 -4.24
N ALA A 192 1.39 6.15 -5.08
CA ALA A 192 2.69 6.59 -5.59
C ALA A 192 3.63 7.05 -4.47
N ASN A 193 3.12 7.81 -3.50
CA ASN A 193 3.89 8.23 -2.34
C ASN A 193 4.22 7.06 -1.39
N VAL A 194 3.34 6.06 -1.24
CA VAL A 194 3.66 4.84 -0.47
C VAL A 194 4.84 4.11 -1.11
N SER A 195 4.83 3.91 -2.44
CA SER A 195 5.97 3.27 -3.13
C SER A 195 7.25 4.10 -3.03
N LEU A 196 7.14 5.43 -3.14
CA LEU A 196 8.30 6.30 -2.96
C LEU A 196 8.84 6.25 -1.52
N PHE A 197 7.95 6.16 -0.53
CA PHE A 197 8.32 5.99 0.87
C PHE A 197 9.16 4.73 1.07
N PHE A 198 8.72 3.57 0.55
CA PHE A 198 9.46 2.31 0.70
C PHE A 198 10.75 2.24 -0.14
N THR A 199 10.85 2.96 -1.26
CA THR A 199 12.07 2.96 -2.09
C THR A 199 13.09 4.03 -1.70
N SER A 200 12.68 5.10 -1.00
CA SER A 200 13.52 6.28 -0.70
C SER A 200 13.91 6.41 0.78
N GLY A 201 14.08 5.27 1.47
CA GLY A 201 14.55 5.22 2.86
C GLY A 201 13.53 5.67 3.90
N GLN A 202 12.24 5.50 3.62
CA GLN A 202 11.13 5.67 4.58
C GLN A 202 11.11 7.04 5.28
N LYS A 203 11.34 8.11 4.51
CA LYS A 203 11.27 9.50 5.01
C LYS A 203 9.86 9.80 5.52
N PRO A 204 9.67 10.24 6.79
CA PRO A 204 8.34 10.47 7.37
C PRO A 204 7.45 11.42 6.54
N GLN A 205 8.04 12.41 5.85
CA GLN A 205 7.28 13.35 5.03
C GLN A 205 6.53 12.66 3.88
N LEU A 206 7.06 11.57 3.33
CA LEU A 206 6.42 10.83 2.22
C LEU A 206 5.21 10.03 2.71
N SER A 207 5.31 9.44 3.91
CA SER A 207 4.17 8.78 4.56
C SER A 207 3.04 9.78 4.84
N GLN A 208 3.38 10.96 5.38
CA GLN A 208 2.38 12.03 5.60
C GLN A 208 1.74 12.52 4.30
N GLN A 209 2.51 12.61 3.20
CA GLN A 209 1.98 12.94 1.88
C GLN A 209 1.02 11.86 1.36
N ALA A 210 1.35 10.57 1.55
CA ALA A 210 0.47 9.46 1.17
C ALA A 210 -0.84 9.50 1.98
N MET A 211 -0.76 9.63 3.30
CA MET A 211 -1.93 9.71 4.19
C MET A 211 -2.83 10.90 3.85
N SER A 212 -2.23 12.07 3.60
CA SER A 212 -2.99 13.26 3.18
C SER A 212 -3.67 13.07 1.83
N ALA A 213 -3.04 12.36 0.89
CA ALA A 213 -3.64 12.10 -0.41
C ALA A 213 -4.82 11.14 -0.31
N TYR A 214 -4.72 10.06 0.48
CA TYR A 214 -5.87 9.17 0.74
C TYR A 214 -7.02 9.90 1.44
N ALA A 215 -6.73 10.70 2.47
CA ALA A 215 -7.76 11.47 3.16
C ALA A 215 -8.43 12.49 2.22
N GLN A 216 -7.67 13.11 1.32
CA GLN A 216 -8.21 14.04 0.33
C GLN A 216 -9.07 13.30 -0.72
N SER A 217 -8.69 12.08 -1.12
CA SER A 217 -9.49 11.22 -2.01
C SER A 217 -10.89 10.98 -1.45
N GLU A 218 -10.99 10.50 -0.20
CA GLU A 218 -12.27 10.26 0.49
C GLU A 218 -13.08 11.55 0.72
N LYS A 219 -12.40 12.69 0.86
CA LYS A 219 -13.04 13.99 1.07
C LYS A 219 -13.71 14.52 -0.20
N VAL A 220 -13.09 14.37 -1.37
CA VAL A 220 -13.62 14.91 -2.62
C VAL A 220 -14.57 13.96 -3.34
N GLU A 221 -14.45 12.66 -3.11
CA GLU A 221 -15.25 11.62 -3.76
C GLU A 221 -15.72 10.60 -2.72
N ARG A 222 -17.04 10.56 -2.47
CA ARG A 222 -17.62 9.67 -1.47
C ARG A 222 -17.38 8.19 -1.80
N ALA A 223 -17.42 7.84 -3.09
CA ALA A 223 -17.16 6.48 -3.58
C ALA A 223 -15.78 5.96 -3.16
N ALA A 224 -14.78 6.85 -2.99
CA ALA A 224 -13.43 6.45 -2.59
C ALA A 224 -13.36 5.81 -1.19
N SER A 225 -14.29 6.13 -0.30
CA SER A 225 -14.43 5.45 1.01
C SER A 225 -14.83 3.97 0.88
N CYS A 226 -15.20 3.54 -0.34
CA CYS A 226 -15.57 2.18 -0.69
C CYS A 226 -14.55 1.49 -1.60
N TYR A 227 -13.37 2.08 -1.83
CA TYR A 227 -12.26 1.41 -2.52
C TYR A 227 -11.51 0.49 -1.54
N PRO A 228 -11.62 -0.85 -1.66
CA PRO A 228 -10.94 -1.76 -0.75
C PRO A 228 -9.41 -1.59 -0.78
N GLU A 229 -8.83 -1.30 -1.94
CA GLU A 229 -7.40 -1.12 -2.17
C GLU A 229 -6.85 0.09 -1.43
N LEU A 230 -7.62 1.19 -1.38
CA LEU A 230 -7.27 2.39 -0.61
C LEU A 230 -7.09 2.05 0.87
N HIS A 231 -8.05 1.35 1.46
CA HIS A 231 -7.99 0.98 2.88
C HIS A 231 -6.85 0.00 3.17
N TYR A 232 -6.62 -0.97 2.28
CA TYR A 232 -5.54 -1.94 2.42
C TYR A 232 -4.14 -1.31 2.32
N ASN A 233 -3.92 -0.45 1.32
CA ASN A 233 -2.63 0.22 1.13
C ASN A 233 -2.35 1.21 2.26
N ARG A 234 -3.37 1.96 2.69
CA ARG A 234 -3.28 2.84 3.86
C ARG A 234 -2.99 2.06 5.16
N ALA A 235 -3.64 0.90 5.35
CA ALA A 235 -3.39 0.03 6.50
C ALA A 235 -1.95 -0.50 6.54
N THR A 236 -1.38 -0.83 5.38
CA THR A 236 0.01 -1.26 5.24
C THR A 236 0.96 -0.17 5.74
N LEU A 237 0.71 1.09 5.38
CA LEU A 237 1.51 2.22 5.86
C LEU A 237 1.31 2.48 7.37
N PHE A 238 0.07 2.40 7.86
CA PHE A 238 -0.21 2.48 9.30
C PHE A 238 0.53 1.41 10.10
N GLN A 239 0.57 0.17 9.61
CA GLN A 239 1.27 -0.92 10.28
C GLN A 239 2.77 -0.65 10.35
N TYR A 240 3.37 -0.13 9.28
CA TYR A 240 4.79 0.25 9.27
C TYR A 240 5.10 1.36 10.29
N GLU A 241 4.22 2.35 10.43
CA GLU A 241 4.32 3.44 11.41
C GLU A 241 3.85 3.05 12.83
N GLU A 242 3.61 1.76 13.09
CA GLU A 242 3.18 1.21 14.37
C GLU A 242 1.82 1.78 14.83
N MET A 243 0.98 2.25 13.90
CA MET A 243 -0.40 2.66 14.14
C MET A 243 -1.33 1.43 14.01
N PHE A 244 -1.10 0.44 14.87
CA PHE A 244 -1.69 -0.89 14.72
C PHE A 244 -3.23 -0.92 14.76
N GLY A 245 -3.87 -0.04 15.54
CA GLY A 245 -5.34 0.07 15.55
C GLY A 245 -5.88 0.49 14.19
N SER A 246 -5.36 1.59 13.63
CA SER A 246 -5.74 2.07 12.30
C SER A 246 -5.39 1.07 11.18
N ALA A 247 -4.30 0.30 11.33
CA ALA A 247 -3.98 -0.77 10.40
C ALA A 247 -5.03 -1.90 10.44
N LEU A 248 -5.43 -2.36 11.62
CA LEU A 248 -6.47 -3.38 11.78
C LEU A 248 -7.82 -2.92 11.22
N GLU A 249 -8.20 -1.67 11.50
CA GLU A 249 -9.42 -1.06 10.95
C GLU A 249 -9.38 -1.04 9.41
N GLY A 250 -8.28 -0.60 8.82
CA GLY A 250 -8.14 -0.52 7.36
C GLY A 250 -8.16 -1.90 6.68
N TYR A 251 -7.45 -2.90 7.23
CA TYR A 251 -7.53 -4.27 6.70
C TYR A 251 -8.94 -4.87 6.86
N SER A 252 -9.58 -4.67 8.01
CA SER A 252 -10.95 -5.13 8.25
C SER A 252 -11.94 -4.44 7.30
N ARG A 253 -11.74 -3.15 7.00
CA ARG A 253 -12.59 -2.40 6.07
C ARG A 253 -12.39 -2.88 4.63
N ALA A 254 -11.16 -3.10 4.20
CA ALA A 254 -10.85 -3.68 2.88
C ALA A 254 -11.50 -5.05 2.71
N ALA A 255 -11.37 -5.94 3.70
CA ALA A 255 -11.99 -7.26 3.70
C ALA A 255 -13.53 -7.23 3.69
N ALA A 256 -14.14 -6.21 4.31
CA ALA A 256 -15.60 -6.03 4.27
C ALA A 256 -16.09 -5.52 2.91
N LEU A 257 -15.31 -4.66 2.25
CA LEU A 257 -15.64 -4.09 0.93
C LEU A 257 -15.39 -5.07 -0.23
N ASP A 258 -14.41 -5.97 -0.09
CA ASP A 258 -14.18 -7.09 -1.00
C ASP A 258 -13.97 -8.40 -0.22
N PRO A 259 -15.06 -9.13 0.10
CA PRO A 259 -14.98 -10.43 0.78
C PRO A 259 -14.30 -11.53 -0.05
N GLY A 260 -14.09 -11.32 -1.35
CA GLY A 260 -13.34 -12.22 -2.22
C GLY A 260 -11.82 -12.04 -2.11
N TRP A 261 -11.36 -10.88 -1.63
CA TRP A 261 -9.94 -10.58 -1.49
C TRP A 261 -9.36 -11.16 -0.20
N GLU A 262 -8.75 -12.34 -0.31
CA GLU A 262 -8.22 -13.07 0.84
C GLU A 262 -7.07 -12.33 1.56
N ASP A 263 -6.22 -11.61 0.83
CA ASP A 263 -5.05 -10.94 1.43
C ASP A 263 -5.46 -9.96 2.54
N ALA A 264 -6.55 -9.21 2.36
CA ALA A 264 -7.03 -8.26 3.37
C ALA A 264 -7.39 -8.96 4.69
N ARG A 265 -8.10 -10.10 4.61
CA ARG A 265 -8.45 -10.93 5.78
C ARG A 265 -7.22 -11.54 6.43
N VAL A 266 -6.31 -12.07 5.61
CA VAL A 266 -5.06 -12.69 6.08
C VAL A 266 -4.20 -11.67 6.81
N ARG A 267 -4.06 -10.43 6.29
CA ARG A 267 -3.30 -9.36 6.94
C ARG A 267 -3.90 -8.95 8.28
N GLU A 268 -5.21 -8.79 8.36
CA GLU A 268 -5.89 -8.48 9.64
C GLU A 268 -5.60 -9.57 10.68
N LYS A 269 -5.79 -10.85 10.28
CA LYS A 269 -5.57 -12.00 11.16
C LYS A 269 -4.11 -12.12 11.62
N GLN A 270 -3.16 -11.99 10.70
CA GLN A 270 -1.73 -12.03 11.01
C GLN A 270 -1.33 -10.92 11.99
N LEU A 271 -1.85 -9.71 11.81
CA LEU A 271 -1.57 -8.61 12.72
C LEU A 271 -2.16 -8.85 14.12
N LEU A 272 -3.38 -9.36 14.22
CA LEU A 272 -3.97 -9.76 15.51
C LEU A 272 -3.15 -10.85 16.20
N GLU A 273 -2.77 -11.91 15.48
CA GLU A 273 -1.95 -13.00 16.03
C GLU A 273 -0.58 -12.48 16.49
N TYR A 274 0.04 -11.57 15.74
CA TYR A 274 1.27 -10.90 16.13
C TYR A 274 1.10 -10.12 17.44
N LEU A 275 0.05 -9.29 17.56
CA LEU A 275 -0.20 -8.48 18.76
C LEU A 275 -0.48 -9.35 20.00
N ARG A 276 -1.28 -10.43 19.87
CA ARG A 276 -1.49 -11.42 20.93
C ARG A 276 -0.17 -12.04 21.38
N LYS A 277 0.66 -12.48 20.43
CA LYS A 277 1.92 -13.17 20.73
C LYS A 277 2.94 -12.23 21.37
N VAL A 278 3.05 -11.00 20.89
CA VAL A 278 3.93 -9.96 21.48
C VAL A 278 3.51 -9.67 22.91
N THR A 279 2.22 -9.46 23.16
CA THR A 279 1.72 -9.12 24.50
C THR A 279 1.83 -10.29 25.48
N GLU A 280 1.53 -11.53 25.04
CA GLU A 280 1.74 -12.73 25.86
C GLU A 280 3.22 -12.87 26.27
N LEU A 281 4.13 -12.78 25.30
CA LEU A 281 5.58 -12.91 25.55
C LEU A 281 6.12 -11.76 26.40
N LEU A 282 5.58 -10.55 26.27
CA LEU A 282 5.93 -9.43 27.11
C LEU A 282 5.53 -9.68 28.57
N GLN A 283 4.29 -10.12 28.82
CA GLN A 283 3.77 -10.38 30.16
C GLN A 283 4.55 -11.48 30.90
N ASN A 284 4.98 -12.53 30.19
CA ASN A 284 5.70 -13.65 30.79
C ASN A 284 7.23 -13.59 30.60
N LYS A 285 7.78 -12.45 30.15
CA LYS A 285 9.21 -12.23 29.88
C LYS A 285 9.81 -13.36 29.02
N GLY A 286 9.13 -13.73 27.94
CA GLY A 286 9.54 -14.79 27.03
C GLY A 286 9.55 -16.19 27.64
N LYS A 287 8.79 -16.40 28.73
CA LYS A 287 8.80 -17.63 29.55
C LYS A 287 10.19 -17.98 30.11
N VAL A 288 11.07 -16.98 30.26
CA VAL A 288 12.40 -17.16 30.85
C VAL A 288 12.26 -17.40 32.36
N LYS A 289 12.74 -18.55 32.85
CA LYS A 289 12.69 -18.89 34.29
C LYS A 289 13.41 -17.83 35.13
N ALA A 290 12.85 -17.47 36.28
CA ALA A 290 13.38 -16.44 37.18
C ALA A 290 14.87 -16.61 37.57
N ARG A 291 15.34 -17.85 37.76
CA ARG A 291 16.77 -18.12 38.03
C ARG A 291 17.65 -17.74 36.83
N ARG A 292 17.23 -18.11 35.61
CA ARG A 292 17.96 -17.78 34.37
C ARG A 292 17.95 -16.27 34.12
N LEU A 293 16.81 -15.61 34.36
CA LEU A 293 16.69 -14.16 34.25
C LEU A 293 17.67 -13.44 35.18
N ARG A 294 17.72 -13.82 36.47
CA ARG A 294 18.68 -13.26 37.43
C ARG A 294 20.14 -13.42 36.97
N THR A 295 20.50 -14.58 36.41
CA THR A 295 21.84 -14.81 35.85
C THR A 295 22.12 -13.96 34.61
N MET A 296 21.11 -13.71 33.76
CA MET A 296 21.27 -12.79 32.62
C MET A 296 21.52 -11.36 33.10
N LEU A 297 20.74 -10.91 34.10
CA LEU A 297 20.80 -9.55 34.61
C LEU A 297 22.03 -9.28 35.48
N SER A 298 22.57 -10.27 36.19
CA SER A 298 23.82 -10.11 36.94
C SER A 298 25.03 -9.78 36.04
N ASN A 299 24.93 -10.11 34.75
CA ASN A 299 25.95 -9.81 33.75
C ASN A 299 25.69 -8.48 33.01
N LEU A 300 24.66 -7.73 33.40
CA LEU A 300 24.33 -6.43 32.82
C LEU A 300 25.06 -5.33 33.60
N SER A 301 26.10 -4.76 33.00
CA SER A 301 26.91 -3.69 33.59
C SER A 301 27.06 -2.51 32.65
N THR A 302 27.45 -1.35 33.17
CA THR A 302 27.70 -0.13 32.39
C THR A 302 28.80 -0.31 31.33
N SER A 303 29.73 -1.25 31.53
CA SER A 303 30.73 -1.60 30.51
C SER A 303 30.11 -2.18 29.23
N ALA A 304 28.86 -2.67 29.29
CA ALA A 304 28.13 -3.16 28.12
C ALA A 304 27.68 -2.05 27.15
N LEU A 305 27.74 -0.77 27.57
CA LEU A 305 27.50 0.38 26.70
C LEU A 305 28.45 0.40 25.49
N GLY A 306 29.63 -0.21 25.63
CA GLY A 306 30.62 -0.33 24.57
C GLY A 306 30.92 1.05 23.94
N PRO A 307 30.80 1.20 22.61
CA PRO A 307 31.04 2.48 21.94
C PRO A 307 30.28 3.67 22.51
N CYS A 308 29.08 3.49 23.07
CA CYS A 308 28.25 4.58 23.60
C CYS A 308 28.84 5.26 24.85
N ALA A 309 29.75 4.61 25.56
CA ALA A 309 30.41 5.21 26.73
C ALA A 309 31.54 6.18 26.34
N LEU A 310 31.95 6.22 25.07
CA LEU A 310 33.10 6.99 24.61
C LEU A 310 32.74 8.47 24.34
N PRO A 311 33.58 9.44 24.74
CA PRO A 311 33.34 10.87 24.46
C PRO A 311 33.22 11.21 22.96
N GLN A 312 33.86 10.43 22.10
CA GLN A 312 33.83 10.58 20.65
C GLN A 312 32.68 9.81 19.97
N PHE A 313 31.80 9.17 20.75
CA PHE A 313 30.66 8.46 20.18
C PHE A 313 29.77 9.44 19.42
N ARG A 314 29.45 9.09 18.18
CA ARG A 314 28.48 9.81 17.37
C ARG A 314 27.17 9.05 17.37
N SER A 315 26.16 9.66 17.96
CA SER A 315 24.79 9.16 18.02
C SER A 315 24.10 9.21 16.65
N PRO A 316 22.96 8.52 16.48
CA PRO A 316 22.17 8.56 15.25
C PRO A 316 21.72 9.98 14.86
N THR A 317 21.44 10.84 15.84
CA THR A 317 21.06 12.25 15.62
C THR A 317 22.25 13.15 15.26
N GLY A 318 23.48 12.62 15.27
CA GLY A 318 24.69 13.35 14.96
C GLY A 318 25.36 14.02 16.17
N ARG A 319 24.73 13.96 17.36
CA ARG A 319 25.34 14.39 18.63
C ARG A 319 26.62 13.60 18.89
N ILE A 320 27.68 14.30 19.30
CA ILE A 320 28.95 13.74 19.74
C ILE A 320 28.99 13.76 21.26
N GLY A 321 29.35 12.65 21.90
CA GLY A 321 29.45 12.53 23.34
C GLY A 321 29.07 11.14 23.84
N SER A 322 29.48 10.82 25.07
CA SER A 322 29.00 9.64 25.76
C SER A 322 27.49 9.73 26.02
N LEU A 323 26.84 8.57 26.06
CA LEU A 323 25.43 8.43 26.40
C LEU A 323 25.27 7.96 27.84
N GLU A 324 24.26 8.50 28.52
CA GLU A 324 23.91 8.08 29.87
C GLU A 324 23.02 6.84 29.85
N PRO A 325 23.37 5.74 30.55
CA PRO A 325 22.49 4.58 30.65
C PRO A 325 21.22 4.93 31.44
N ARG A 326 20.05 4.58 30.91
CA ARG A 326 18.75 4.77 31.58
C ARG A 326 17.97 3.46 31.61
N THR A 327 17.20 3.26 32.68
CA THR A 327 16.29 2.13 32.84
C THR A 327 15.07 2.32 31.95
N LEU A 328 14.47 1.22 31.51
CA LEU A 328 13.33 1.20 30.60
C LEU A 328 12.08 1.82 31.23
N SER A 329 11.96 1.74 32.55
CA SER A 329 10.90 2.42 33.32
C SER A 329 11.02 3.94 33.24
N SER A 330 12.24 4.48 33.19
CA SER A 330 12.54 5.92 33.20
C SER A 330 12.44 6.62 31.84
N LEU A 331 12.36 5.85 30.74
CA LEU A 331 12.24 6.42 29.40
C LEU A 331 10.90 7.13 29.22
N THR A 332 10.94 8.25 28.49
CA THR A 332 9.76 9.05 28.15
C THR A 332 9.29 8.77 26.72
N HIS A 333 8.01 9.03 26.44
CA HIS A 333 7.44 8.87 25.10
C HIS A 333 8.18 9.76 24.08
N GLY A 334 8.43 9.21 22.89
CA GLY A 334 9.18 9.89 21.83
C GLY A 334 10.68 9.68 21.93
N HIS A 335 11.43 10.66 21.45
CA HIS A 335 12.88 10.59 21.32
C HIS A 335 13.58 10.91 22.66
N ASN A 336 14.40 9.98 23.15
CA ASN A 336 15.17 10.18 24.38
C ASN A 336 16.62 10.54 24.05
N ALA A 337 16.89 11.83 23.82
CA ALA A 337 18.22 12.32 23.42
C ALA A 337 19.29 12.12 24.52
N GLY A 338 20.50 11.74 24.13
CA GLY A 338 21.64 11.64 25.05
C GLY A 338 21.68 10.46 25.99
N VAL A 339 20.70 9.56 25.91
CA VAL A 339 20.63 8.38 26.78
C VAL A 339 20.73 7.10 25.97
N ALA A 340 21.05 6.00 26.63
CA ALA A 340 21.07 4.67 26.05
C ALA A 340 20.22 3.72 26.89
N ALA A 341 19.32 2.98 26.23
CA ALA A 341 18.63 1.85 26.84
C ALA A 341 19.52 0.62 26.78
N LEU A 342 19.58 -0.16 27.86
CA LEU A 342 20.42 -1.35 27.98
C LEU A 342 19.57 -2.50 28.54
N GLY A 343 19.63 -3.67 27.90
CA GLY A 343 18.86 -4.82 28.35
C GLY A 343 19.33 -6.16 27.81
N LYS A 344 18.73 -7.22 28.32
CA LYS A 344 18.91 -8.60 27.91
C LYS A 344 17.73 -9.09 27.09
N VAL A 345 17.99 -9.70 25.94
CA VAL A 345 16.95 -10.28 25.09
C VAL A 345 16.30 -11.48 25.78
N VAL A 346 14.97 -11.51 25.84
CA VAL A 346 14.20 -12.59 26.50
C VAL A 346 13.30 -13.39 25.54
N PHE A 347 12.92 -12.81 24.41
CA PHE A 347 12.24 -13.51 23.30
C PHE A 347 12.50 -12.79 21.98
N SER A 348 12.26 -13.47 20.86
CA SER A 348 12.23 -12.87 19.53
C SER A 348 11.06 -13.40 18.72
N LEU A 349 10.61 -12.60 17.77
CA LEU A 349 9.54 -12.86 16.84
C LEU A 349 9.96 -12.35 15.46
N ALA A 350 10.06 -13.27 14.50
CA ALA A 350 10.06 -12.93 13.09
C ALA A 350 8.60 -13.03 12.62
N SER A 351 7.98 -11.91 12.24
CA SER A 351 6.64 -11.96 11.63
C SER A 351 6.75 -12.46 10.19
N GLU A 352 5.82 -13.33 9.76
CA GLU A 352 5.62 -13.56 8.34
C GLU A 352 5.27 -12.23 7.65
N GLY A 353 5.87 -11.96 6.47
CA GLY A 353 5.71 -10.67 5.79
C GLY A 353 6.52 -9.49 6.37
N ARG A 354 7.56 -9.78 7.17
CA ARG A 354 8.59 -8.89 7.78
C ARG A 354 8.46 -7.38 7.50
N MET A 355 7.68 -6.67 8.33
CA MET A 355 7.86 -5.21 8.46
C MET A 355 8.99 -4.87 9.44
N ALA A 356 9.12 -5.63 10.53
CA ALA A 356 10.17 -5.48 11.53
C ALA A 356 10.58 -6.83 12.15
N PHE A 357 11.84 -6.94 12.57
CA PHE A 357 12.27 -7.97 13.51
C PHE A 357 11.95 -7.51 14.93
N THR A 358 11.15 -8.28 15.66
CA THR A 358 10.67 -7.90 16.98
C THR A 358 11.31 -8.76 18.06
N PHE A 359 11.77 -8.14 19.15
CA PHE A 359 12.25 -8.88 20.32
C PHE A 359 11.85 -8.18 21.61
N GLY A 360 11.79 -8.94 22.70
CA GLY A 360 11.63 -8.40 24.05
C GLY A 360 12.97 -8.28 24.73
N MET A 361 13.18 -7.18 25.46
CA MET A 361 14.34 -7.05 26.34
C MET A 361 13.98 -6.60 27.75
N VAL A 362 14.78 -7.05 28.71
CA VAL A 362 14.62 -6.77 30.14
C VAL A 362 15.85 -6.05 30.69
N ASP A 363 15.65 -5.01 31.49
CA ASP A 363 16.73 -4.26 32.13
C ASP A 363 17.01 -4.70 33.57
N SER A 364 17.88 -3.97 34.28
CA SER A 364 18.26 -4.24 35.66
C SER A 364 17.13 -4.10 36.68
N GLU A 365 16.05 -3.39 36.36
CA GLU A 365 14.85 -3.26 37.21
C GLU A 365 13.81 -4.34 36.89
N GLU A 366 14.18 -5.30 36.05
CA GLU A 366 13.30 -6.31 35.47
C GLU A 366 12.12 -5.74 34.67
N SER A 367 12.20 -4.49 34.23
CA SER A 367 11.22 -3.89 33.31
C SER A 367 11.40 -4.53 31.94
N CYS A 368 10.31 -5.02 31.34
CA CYS A 368 10.34 -5.61 30.00
C CYS A 368 9.76 -4.62 28.98
N ILE A 369 10.38 -4.55 27.80
CA ILE A 369 9.91 -3.75 26.68
C ILE A 369 10.03 -4.50 25.36
N VAL A 370 9.17 -4.16 24.41
CA VAL A 370 9.25 -4.63 23.03
C VAL A 370 10.21 -3.74 22.25
N VAL A 371 11.03 -4.29 21.38
CA VAL A 371 11.88 -3.56 20.44
C VAL A 371 11.52 -4.03 19.04
N MET A 372 11.21 -3.08 18.15
CA MET A 372 10.88 -3.34 16.76
C MET A 372 11.99 -2.75 15.89
N VAL A 373 12.72 -3.62 15.20
CA VAL A 373 13.86 -3.24 14.37
C VAL A 373 13.47 -3.36 12.90
N TYR A 374 13.53 -2.24 12.19
CA TYR A 374 13.18 -2.13 10.79
C TYR A 374 14.42 -2.24 9.90
N ASN A 375 14.19 -2.40 8.60
CA ASN A 375 15.24 -2.50 7.59
C ASN A 375 16.25 -3.61 7.87
N THR A 376 15.80 -4.75 8.38
CA THR A 376 16.66 -5.88 8.76
C THR A 376 16.84 -6.84 7.59
N ALA A 377 18.07 -7.26 7.35
CA ALA A 377 18.37 -8.37 6.44
C ALA A 377 17.78 -9.68 6.96
N ASP A 378 17.44 -10.58 6.05
CA ASP A 378 16.81 -11.86 6.39
C ASP A 378 17.66 -12.74 7.32
N SER A 379 18.98 -12.58 7.24
CA SER A 379 19.99 -13.27 8.04
C SER A 379 20.27 -12.62 9.40
N TRP A 380 19.69 -11.45 9.68
CA TRP A 380 19.93 -10.71 10.91
C TRP A 380 18.93 -11.05 12.01
N GLY A 381 19.41 -11.02 13.26
CA GLY A 381 18.59 -11.16 14.45
C GLY A 381 19.45 -11.11 15.71
N VAL A 382 18.78 -11.15 16.87
CA VAL A 382 19.43 -11.28 18.18
C VAL A 382 18.96 -12.54 18.89
N LEU A 383 19.81 -13.10 19.75
CA LEU A 383 19.55 -14.32 20.48
C LEU A 383 19.12 -14.05 21.93
N ILE A 384 18.32 -14.96 22.50
CA ILE A 384 17.93 -14.90 23.91
C ILE A 384 19.18 -14.90 24.81
N GLY A 385 19.33 -13.87 25.64
CA GLY A 385 20.48 -13.66 26.52
C GLY A 385 21.53 -12.67 25.99
N ASP A 386 21.43 -12.25 24.72
CA ASP A 386 22.27 -11.18 24.19
C ASP A 386 22.03 -9.89 24.97
N THR A 387 23.11 -9.13 25.16
CA THR A 387 23.02 -7.74 25.64
C THR A 387 22.81 -6.81 24.46
N VAL A 388 21.76 -6.01 24.50
CA VAL A 388 21.46 -5.00 23.48
C VAL A 388 21.52 -3.62 24.11
N VAL A 389 22.18 -2.69 23.42
CA VAL A 389 22.16 -1.26 23.72
C VAL A 389 21.47 -0.54 22.57
N ILE A 390 20.51 0.32 22.91
CA ILE A 390 19.79 1.18 21.97
C ILE A 390 20.14 2.64 22.30
N PRO A 391 20.99 3.28 21.48
CA PRO A 391 21.30 4.70 21.57
C PRO A 391 20.06 5.54 21.27
N GLU A 392 19.81 6.56 22.09
CA GLU A 392 18.74 7.55 21.92
C GLU A 392 17.37 6.95 21.54
N PRO A 393 16.83 6.05 22.37
CA PRO A 393 15.70 5.21 22.01
C PRO A 393 14.43 6.02 21.72
N GLN A 394 13.71 5.62 20.66
CA GLN A 394 12.40 6.16 20.29
C GLN A 394 11.29 5.33 20.94
N LEU A 395 10.75 5.80 22.06
CA LEU A 395 9.73 5.08 22.83
C LEU A 395 8.33 5.38 22.29
N LYS A 396 7.52 4.34 22.10
CA LYS A 396 6.09 4.45 21.79
C LYS A 396 5.25 3.70 22.83
N ARG A 397 4.07 4.24 23.15
CA ARG A 397 3.03 3.51 23.87
C ARG A 397 1.97 3.10 22.85
N ASN A 398 1.62 1.82 22.86
CA ASN A 398 0.67 1.24 21.92
C ASN A 398 -0.55 0.81 22.73
N GLY A 399 -1.60 1.63 22.70
CA GLY A 399 -2.94 1.26 23.19
C GLY A 399 -3.82 0.98 21.98
N ILE A 400 -4.26 -0.26 21.83
CA ILE A 400 -4.97 -0.75 20.65
C ILE A 400 -6.24 -1.45 21.11
N THR A 401 -7.36 -1.10 20.52
CA THR A 401 -8.64 -1.81 20.68
C THR A 401 -9.13 -2.15 19.28
N HIS A 402 -9.48 -3.41 19.05
CA HIS A 402 -10.06 -3.86 17.78
C HIS A 402 -11.01 -5.01 18.04
N LYS A 403 -12.27 -4.86 17.63
CA LYS A 403 -13.36 -5.79 17.97
C LYS A 403 -13.39 -6.03 19.49
N ASP A 404 -13.35 -7.29 19.93
CA ASP A 404 -13.44 -7.66 21.35
C ASP A 404 -12.07 -7.79 22.05
N GLU A 405 -10.99 -7.32 21.40
CA GLU A 405 -9.62 -7.45 21.92
C GLU A 405 -8.97 -6.11 22.21
N SER A 406 -8.07 -6.10 23.20
CA SER A 406 -7.32 -4.91 23.59
C SER A 406 -5.88 -5.26 23.94
N PHE A 407 -4.94 -4.42 23.47
CA PHE A 407 -3.51 -4.58 23.67
C PHE A 407 -2.93 -3.27 24.21
N ASP A 408 -2.17 -3.33 25.31
CA ASP A 408 -1.40 -2.20 25.85
C ASP A 408 0.04 -2.64 26.08
N PHE A 409 0.99 -2.00 25.39
CA PHE A 409 2.41 -2.23 25.60
C PHE A 409 3.27 -1.04 25.18
N ARG A 410 4.48 -0.96 25.76
CA ARG A 410 5.52 -0.02 25.32
C ARG A 410 6.45 -0.69 24.32
N SER A 411 6.85 0.04 23.29
CA SER A 411 7.86 -0.39 22.31
C SER A 411 8.97 0.65 22.16
N ILE A 412 10.15 0.20 21.75
CA ILE A 412 11.20 1.04 21.20
C ILE A 412 11.29 0.77 19.70
N ARG A 413 11.11 1.81 18.89
CA ARG A 413 11.32 1.76 17.45
C ARG A 413 12.80 1.95 17.13
N VAL A 414 13.32 1.10 16.25
CA VAL A 414 14.69 1.18 15.76
C VAL A 414 14.67 1.08 14.23
N ASP A 415 14.94 2.17 13.52
CA ASP A 415 14.78 2.23 12.06
C ASP A 415 15.83 1.40 11.28
N SER A 416 16.93 1.01 11.92
CA SER A 416 17.95 0.18 11.30
C SER A 416 18.71 -0.64 12.35
N PRO A 417 19.08 -1.91 12.06
CA PRO A 417 19.93 -2.70 12.94
C PRO A 417 21.31 -2.06 13.15
N LEU A 418 21.78 -1.19 12.24
CA LEU A 418 23.06 -0.48 12.39
C LEU A 418 23.10 0.46 13.60
N LEU A 419 21.93 0.84 14.12
CA LEU A 419 21.80 1.68 15.31
C LEU A 419 22.00 0.88 16.60
N LEU A 420 22.00 -0.45 16.54
CA LEU A 420 22.13 -1.32 17.69
C LEU A 420 23.60 -1.67 18.00
N ILE A 421 23.87 -1.84 19.29
CA ILE A 421 25.09 -2.50 19.76
C ILE A 421 24.66 -3.80 20.44
N VAL A 422 25.12 -4.92 19.90
CA VAL A 422 24.80 -6.25 20.41
C VAL A 422 26.09 -6.87 20.94
N ASN A 423 26.07 -7.28 22.21
CA ASN A 423 27.22 -7.84 22.93
C ASN A 423 28.48 -6.96 22.79
N GLY A 424 28.30 -5.63 22.89
CA GLY A 424 29.37 -4.63 22.80
C GLY A 424 29.86 -4.32 21.38
N LYS A 425 29.27 -4.92 20.33
CA LYS A 425 29.68 -4.73 18.93
C LYS A 425 28.61 -4.01 18.12
N LYS A 426 29.03 -3.09 17.25
CA LYS A 426 28.16 -2.48 16.23
C LYS A 426 27.78 -3.52 15.17
N GLN A 427 26.61 -3.37 14.57
CA GLN A 427 26.15 -4.24 13.50
C GLN A 427 26.85 -3.91 12.17
N SER A 428 27.00 -4.92 11.30
CA SER A 428 27.64 -4.76 9.99
C SER A 428 26.65 -4.20 8.97
N VAL A 429 27.12 -3.50 7.94
CA VAL A 429 26.23 -2.96 6.88
C VAL A 429 25.38 -4.06 6.21
N GLN A 430 25.89 -5.30 6.15
CA GLN A 430 25.17 -6.47 5.64
C GLN A 430 23.95 -6.87 6.47
N SER A 431 23.80 -6.37 7.70
CA SER A 431 22.59 -6.60 8.51
C SER A 431 21.40 -5.78 8.05
N GLN A 432 21.58 -4.78 7.18
CA GLN A 432 20.52 -3.87 6.75
C GLN A 432 20.06 -4.18 5.33
N ILE A 433 18.74 -4.28 5.14
CA ILE A 433 18.08 -4.32 3.82
C ILE A 433 16.86 -3.40 3.92
N ALA A 434 16.62 -2.57 2.90
CA ALA A 434 15.46 -1.67 2.90
C ALA A 434 14.15 -2.47 2.95
N ALA A 435 13.23 -2.03 3.80
CA ALA A 435 11.87 -2.56 3.81
C ALA A 435 11.20 -2.27 2.47
N SER A 436 10.54 -3.26 1.90
CA SER A 436 9.77 -3.14 0.66
C SER A 436 8.32 -3.54 0.90
N VAL A 437 7.44 -3.01 0.06
CA VAL A 437 6.06 -3.47 -0.04
C VAL A 437 5.89 -4.10 -1.41
N SER A 438 5.37 -5.32 -1.41
CA SER A 438 4.92 -5.99 -2.63
C SER A 438 3.49 -5.56 -2.90
N TYR A 439 3.27 -4.96 -4.06
CA TYR A 439 1.93 -4.73 -4.57
C TYR A 439 1.50 -5.92 -5.42
N THR A 440 0.25 -6.32 -5.29
CA THR A 440 -0.42 -7.19 -6.25
C THR A 440 -1.21 -6.32 -7.23
N ARG A 441 -1.56 -6.86 -8.40
CA ARG A 441 -2.44 -6.16 -9.35
C ARG A 441 -3.80 -5.82 -8.75
N GLN A 442 -4.25 -6.59 -7.75
CA GLN A 442 -5.49 -6.36 -7.02
C GLN A 442 -5.36 -5.24 -5.96
N SER A 443 -4.14 -4.80 -5.63
CA SER A 443 -3.89 -3.71 -4.67
C SER A 443 -3.62 -2.35 -5.32
N GLU A 444 -3.82 -2.22 -6.63
CA GLU A 444 -3.54 -0.99 -7.41
C GLU A 444 -4.81 -0.38 -7.97
#